data_AF-A0A1J5W034-F1
#
_entry.id   AF-A0A1J5W034-F1
#
_cell.length_a   1.000
_cell.length_b   1.000
_cell.length_c   1.000
_cell.angle_alpha   90.00
_cell.angle_beta   90.00
_cell.angle_gamma   90.00
#
_symmetry.space_group_name_H-M   'P 1'
#
loop_
_entity.id
_entity.type
_entity.pdbx_description
1 polymer ?
#
loop_
_entity_poly.entity_id
_entity_poly.type
_entity_poly.pdbx_seq_one_letter_code
_entity_poly.pdbx_strand_id
1 'polypeptide(L)'
;MSNAESLEIIGDIASQQWGLCTAKQASNEGVTPLTLSRLGQKGSLVRIRHGVYATIGTTISPALEVKAQWLALQPEQMAADRIHDPALASEAVISHTTAAELWGIGDLWPDGVHFTISKRRQSRQPEVQFHRDQLKDHEWTLHPEHSLPVTTAARTIVDLARDGHEPDHLLDLIADAGARKLVQEQELLAAFSGREALLGATKGNQQDLQELWKDCFPKDDPQEYVEEAVEKSLHPIFQQMDELTRRVSVHSEVLNKAFESMLGNSPVEDMLKKMQTDYVTAVNHVIQRPLGDPHATTPTAKDETRSDRLSVTRNSEASRDEHQ
;
A
#
# COMPACT_ATOMS: atom_id res chain seq x y z
N MET A 1 15.11 -19.04 40.08
CA MET A 1 14.10 -18.78 39.05
C MET A 1 13.66 -20.08 38.43
N SER A 2 12.35 -20.32 38.39
CA SER A 2 11.72 -21.49 37.78
C SER A 2 11.63 -21.36 36.26
N ASN A 3 11.30 -22.45 35.57
CA ASN A 3 11.05 -22.41 34.12
C ASN A 3 9.82 -21.57 33.76
N ALA A 4 8.78 -21.60 34.59
CA ALA A 4 7.56 -20.86 34.36
C ALA A 4 7.83 -19.35 34.46
N GLU A 5 8.49 -18.91 35.53
CA GLU A 5 8.92 -17.51 35.72
C GLU A 5 9.81 -17.04 34.56
N SER A 6 10.72 -17.90 34.09
CA SER A 6 11.57 -17.55 32.95
C SER A 6 10.76 -17.36 31.66
N LEU A 7 9.75 -18.19 31.42
CA LEU A 7 8.90 -18.09 30.24
C LEU A 7 7.96 -16.89 30.30
N GLU A 8 7.50 -16.51 31.50
CA GLU A 8 6.73 -15.29 31.72
C GLU A 8 7.55 -14.05 31.36
N ILE A 9 8.76 -13.90 31.92
CA ILE A 9 9.68 -12.80 31.60
C ILE A 9 9.99 -12.74 30.10
N ILE A 10 10.29 -13.89 29.48
CA ILE A 10 10.56 -13.96 28.04
C ILE A 10 9.30 -13.58 27.24
N GLY A 11 8.13 -14.01 27.67
CA GLY A 11 6.84 -13.68 27.06
C GLY A 11 6.56 -12.19 27.09
N ASP A 12 6.80 -11.53 28.21
CA ASP A 12 6.62 -10.09 28.37
C ASP A 12 7.53 -9.31 27.42
N ILE A 13 8.82 -9.68 27.35
CA ILE A 13 9.78 -9.11 26.41
C ILE A 13 9.32 -9.36 24.96
N ALA A 14 8.95 -10.59 24.64
CA ALA A 14 8.59 -11.01 23.28
C ALA A 14 7.31 -10.35 22.77
N SER A 15 6.33 -10.13 23.65
CA SER A 15 5.06 -9.49 23.30
C SER A 15 5.24 -8.07 22.73
N GLN A 16 6.33 -7.40 23.10
CA GLN A 16 6.65 -6.04 22.66
C GLN A 16 7.50 -5.98 21.39
N GLN A 17 7.95 -7.12 20.85
CA GLN A 17 8.83 -7.16 19.67
C GLN A 17 8.62 -8.42 18.81
N TRP A 18 7.42 -8.53 18.24
CA TRP A 18 7.09 -9.55 17.23
C TRP A 18 7.23 -11.00 17.70
N GLY A 19 7.12 -11.27 19.01
CA GLY A 19 7.32 -12.61 19.56
C GLY A 19 8.78 -13.01 19.75
N LEU A 20 9.72 -12.08 19.57
CA LEU A 20 11.16 -12.32 19.68
C LEU A 20 11.73 -11.85 21.01
N CYS A 21 12.76 -12.53 21.50
CA CYS A 21 13.51 -12.13 22.68
C CYS A 21 14.98 -12.41 22.44
N THR A 22 15.83 -11.43 22.73
CA THR A 22 17.27 -11.65 22.67
C THR A 22 17.77 -12.24 23.98
N ALA A 23 18.85 -13.01 23.90
CA ALA A 23 19.50 -13.57 25.09
C ALA A 23 19.96 -12.49 26.06
N LYS A 24 20.29 -11.30 25.55
CA LYS A 24 20.84 -10.22 26.35
C LYS A 24 19.75 -9.44 27.08
N GLN A 25 18.62 -9.12 26.43
CA GLN A 25 17.41 -8.62 27.11
C GLN A 25 16.97 -9.57 28.24
N ALA A 26 16.83 -10.86 27.93
CA ALA A 26 16.44 -11.86 28.92
C ALA A 26 17.43 -11.94 30.09
N SER A 27 18.74 -11.85 29.82
CA SER A 27 19.77 -11.84 30.87
C SER A 27 19.71 -10.61 31.76
N ASN A 28 19.32 -9.45 31.21
CA ASN A 28 19.16 -8.22 31.98
C ASN A 28 17.99 -8.34 32.98
N GLU A 29 16.99 -9.18 32.68
CA GLU A 29 15.88 -9.56 33.58
C GLU A 29 16.18 -10.83 34.42
N GLY A 30 17.43 -11.28 34.47
CA GLY A 30 17.86 -12.41 35.31
C GLY A 30 17.70 -13.80 34.69
N VAL A 31 17.25 -13.91 33.44
CA VAL A 31 17.16 -15.17 32.70
C VAL A 31 18.51 -15.56 32.11
N THR A 32 19.16 -16.55 32.70
CA THR A 32 20.51 -16.95 32.27
C THR A 32 20.53 -17.55 30.84
N PRO A 33 21.65 -17.41 30.10
CA PRO A 33 21.84 -18.07 28.81
C PRO A 33 21.66 -19.60 28.84
N LEU A 34 22.03 -20.24 29.96
CA LEU A 34 21.83 -21.67 30.17
C LEU A 34 20.34 -22.01 30.23
N THR A 35 19.54 -21.20 30.93
CA THR A 35 18.08 -21.35 30.99
C THR A 35 17.47 -21.22 29.60
N LEU A 36 17.85 -20.20 28.82
CA LEU A 36 17.39 -20.01 27.44
C LEU A 36 17.74 -21.21 26.55
N SER A 37 18.98 -21.67 26.61
CA SER A 37 19.42 -22.83 25.83
C SER A 37 18.61 -24.08 26.19
N ARG A 38 18.36 -24.30 27.48
CA ARG A 38 17.53 -25.41 27.96
C ARG A 38 16.08 -25.30 27.50
N LEU A 39 15.48 -24.11 27.57
CA LEU A 39 14.12 -23.87 27.09
C LEU A 39 14.02 -24.09 25.57
N GLY A 40 15.04 -23.67 24.80
CA GLY A 40 15.15 -23.96 23.37
C GLY A 40 15.24 -25.45 23.06
N GLN A 41 16.11 -26.19 23.77
CA GLN A 41 16.25 -27.64 23.59
C GLN A 41 14.97 -28.42 23.93
N LYS A 42 14.16 -27.90 24.86
CA LYS A 42 12.87 -28.49 25.24
C LYS A 42 11.72 -28.10 24.30
N GLY A 43 11.99 -27.29 23.28
CA GLY A 43 10.98 -26.78 22.35
C GLY A 43 10.04 -25.73 22.95
N SER A 44 10.35 -25.21 24.15
CA SER A 44 9.58 -24.12 24.77
C SER A 44 9.86 -22.76 24.10
N LEU A 45 10.96 -22.66 23.36
CA LEU A 45 11.36 -21.53 22.54
C LEU A 45 11.98 -22.06 21.26
N VAL A 46 11.92 -21.28 20.18
CA VAL A 46 12.61 -21.61 18.93
C VAL A 46 13.78 -20.65 18.76
N ARG A 47 15.00 -21.17 18.59
CA ARG A 47 16.14 -20.32 18.30
C ARG A 47 16.11 -19.95 16.81
N ILE A 48 15.80 -18.68 16.51
CA ILE A 48 15.80 -18.16 15.13
C ILE A 48 17.24 -17.94 14.69
N ARG A 49 18.03 -17.29 15.56
CA ARG A 49 19.47 -17.05 15.32
C ARG A 49 20.32 -17.10 16.57
N HIS A 50 21.62 -16.91 16.39
CA HIS A 50 22.52 -16.76 17.52
C HIS A 50 22.06 -15.62 18.45
N GLY A 51 21.61 -15.98 19.66
CA GLY A 51 21.21 -15.01 20.66
C GLY A 51 19.81 -14.42 20.48
N VAL A 52 19.00 -14.91 19.54
CA VAL A 52 17.61 -14.46 19.33
C VAL A 52 16.68 -15.68 19.29
N TYR A 53 15.65 -15.63 20.12
CA TYR A 53 14.68 -16.70 20.32
C TYR A 53 13.26 -16.19 20.05
N ALA A 54 12.43 -17.05 19.47
CA ALA A 54 11.00 -16.82 19.31
C ALA A 54 10.21 -17.61 20.36
N THR A 55 9.14 -17.02 20.88
CA THR A 55 8.17 -17.72 21.73
C THR A 55 7.26 -18.61 20.90
N ILE A 56 6.67 -19.63 21.55
CA ILE A 56 5.65 -20.47 20.92
C ILE A 56 4.47 -19.58 20.49
N GLY A 57 4.02 -19.75 19.24
CA GLY A 57 2.95 -18.93 18.65
C GLY A 57 3.46 -17.78 17.77
N THR A 58 4.77 -17.53 17.73
CA THR A 58 5.35 -16.60 16.76
C THR A 58 5.20 -17.17 15.35
N THR A 59 4.56 -16.40 14.47
CA THR A 59 4.39 -16.77 13.06
C THR A 59 5.74 -16.84 12.36
N ILE A 60 6.05 -17.97 11.73
CA ILE A 60 7.25 -18.15 10.91
C ILE A 60 6.99 -17.48 9.55
N SER A 61 7.85 -16.53 9.18
CA SER A 61 7.84 -15.87 7.88
C SER A 61 9.25 -15.46 7.48
N PRO A 62 9.53 -15.16 6.19
CA PRO A 62 10.83 -14.62 5.77
C PRO A 62 11.21 -13.35 6.56
N ALA A 63 10.24 -12.46 6.80
CA ALA A 63 10.43 -11.25 7.60
C ALA A 63 10.83 -11.52 9.05
N LEU A 64 10.53 -12.71 9.62
CA LEU A 64 10.94 -13.06 10.99
C LEU A 64 12.46 -13.12 11.12
N GLU A 65 13.14 -13.63 10.09
CA GLU A 65 14.59 -13.72 10.04
C GLU A 65 15.21 -12.32 10.02
N VAL A 66 14.67 -11.43 9.19
CA VAL A 66 15.06 -10.01 9.11
C VAL A 66 14.85 -9.30 10.45
N LYS A 67 13.68 -9.47 11.08
CA LYS A 67 13.36 -8.91 12.41
C LYS A 67 14.35 -9.37 13.47
N ALA A 68 14.61 -10.67 13.49
CA ALA A 68 15.61 -11.19 14.39
C ALA A 68 16.97 -10.54 14.09
N GLN A 69 17.36 -10.34 12.83
CA GLN A 69 18.70 -9.84 12.44
C GLN A 69 18.87 -8.41 12.89
N TRP A 70 17.85 -7.61 12.67
CA TRP A 70 17.77 -6.24 13.16
C TRP A 70 17.84 -6.15 14.69
N LEU A 71 17.22 -7.08 15.43
CA LEU A 71 17.37 -7.18 16.90
C LEU A 71 18.80 -7.52 17.31
N ALA A 72 19.45 -8.46 16.63
CA ALA A 72 20.81 -8.89 16.94
C ALA A 72 21.86 -7.78 16.75
N LEU A 73 21.56 -6.72 15.98
CA LEU A 73 22.44 -5.56 15.84
C LEU A 73 22.62 -4.78 17.15
N GLN A 74 21.58 -4.76 18.01
CA GLN A 74 21.57 -4.08 19.31
C GLN A 74 20.79 -4.93 20.32
N PRO A 75 21.36 -6.06 20.78
CA PRO A 75 20.63 -7.07 21.55
C PRO A 75 20.28 -6.61 22.97
N GLU A 76 20.78 -5.47 23.42
CA GLU A 76 20.48 -4.90 24.75
C GLU A 76 19.16 -4.11 24.75
N GLN A 77 18.75 -3.57 23.61
CA GLN A 77 17.67 -2.59 23.49
C GLN A 77 16.39 -3.24 22.97
N MET A 78 15.23 -2.79 23.45
CA MET A 78 13.93 -3.26 22.95
C MET A 78 13.66 -2.73 21.54
N ALA A 79 12.96 -3.52 20.71
CA ALA A 79 12.53 -3.03 19.40
C ALA A 79 11.64 -1.80 19.52
N ALA A 80 10.70 -1.80 20.47
CA ALA A 80 9.79 -0.69 20.71
C ALA A 80 10.56 0.62 20.93
N ASP A 81 11.55 0.63 21.82
CA ASP A 81 12.36 1.84 22.09
C ASP A 81 13.09 2.32 20.83
N ARG A 82 13.70 1.38 20.10
CA ARG A 82 14.48 1.68 18.89
C ARG A 82 13.62 2.19 17.73
N ILE A 83 12.39 1.69 17.58
CA ILE A 83 11.48 2.06 16.49
C ILE A 83 10.89 3.46 16.71
N HIS A 84 10.58 3.81 17.96
CA HIS A 84 9.96 5.09 18.29
C HIS A 84 10.95 6.25 18.40
N ASP A 85 12.26 5.98 18.43
CA ASP A 85 13.31 7.00 18.35
C ASP A 85 13.89 7.03 16.92
N PRO A 86 13.63 8.09 16.12
CA PRO A 86 14.15 8.21 14.76
C PRO A 86 15.68 8.13 14.66
N ALA A 87 16.41 8.58 15.69
CA ALA A 87 17.87 8.51 15.71
C ALA A 87 18.36 7.07 15.86
N LEU A 88 17.65 6.24 16.64
CA LEU A 88 17.95 4.82 16.81
C LEU A 88 17.46 3.99 15.62
N ALA A 89 16.27 4.27 15.10
CA ALA A 89 15.70 3.59 13.94
C ALA A 89 16.58 3.73 12.70
N SER A 90 17.11 4.93 12.47
CA SER A 90 17.98 5.23 11.33
C SER A 90 19.43 4.70 11.46
N GLU A 91 19.83 4.15 12.61
CA GLU A 91 21.17 3.55 12.75
C GLU A 91 21.36 2.29 11.90
N ALA A 92 20.26 1.56 11.63
CA ALA A 92 20.24 0.38 10.78
C ALA A 92 18.87 0.24 10.13
N VAL A 93 18.79 0.65 8.87
CA VAL A 93 17.60 0.61 8.03
C VAL A 93 17.74 -0.54 7.03
N ILE A 94 16.71 -1.37 6.87
CA ILE A 94 16.71 -2.46 5.88
C ILE A 94 16.68 -1.84 4.48
N SER A 95 17.52 -2.33 3.57
CA SER A 95 17.70 -1.75 2.25
C SER A 95 17.95 -2.80 1.16
N HIS A 96 18.15 -2.35 -0.08
CA HIS A 96 18.50 -3.20 -1.23
C HIS A 96 17.54 -4.38 -1.44
N THR A 97 18.06 -5.58 -1.73
CA THR A 97 17.30 -6.80 -2.05
C THR A 97 16.33 -7.16 -0.93
N THR A 98 16.75 -7.04 0.33
CA THR A 98 15.88 -7.28 1.49
C THR A 98 14.72 -6.28 1.57
N ALA A 99 14.96 -4.99 1.30
CA ALA A 99 13.87 -4.01 1.29
C ALA A 99 12.90 -4.25 0.14
N ALA A 100 13.42 -4.59 -1.05
CA ALA A 100 12.60 -4.93 -2.21
C ALA A 100 11.69 -6.14 -1.92
N GLU A 101 12.22 -7.18 -1.26
CA GLU A 101 11.44 -8.34 -0.82
C GLU A 101 10.33 -7.95 0.17
N LEU A 102 10.65 -7.11 1.17
CA LEU A 102 9.63 -6.64 2.14
C LEU A 102 8.52 -5.81 1.47
N TRP A 103 8.89 -4.96 0.50
CA TRP A 103 7.93 -4.20 -0.31
C TRP A 103 7.17 -5.07 -1.31
N GLY A 104 7.66 -6.29 -1.57
CA GLY A 104 7.13 -7.21 -2.56
C GLY A 104 7.31 -6.72 -4.00
N ILE A 105 8.43 -6.04 -4.30
CA ILE A 105 8.74 -5.52 -5.63
C ILE A 105 9.94 -6.26 -6.24
N GLY A 106 9.84 -6.59 -7.53
CA GLY A 106 10.85 -7.33 -8.27
C GLY A 106 10.94 -8.81 -7.91
N ASP A 107 11.70 -9.55 -8.72
CA ASP A 107 12.07 -10.95 -8.50
C ASP A 107 13.60 -11.04 -8.36
N LEU A 108 14.09 -10.67 -7.18
CA LEU A 108 15.51 -10.64 -6.88
C LEU A 108 15.91 -11.90 -6.11
N TRP A 109 17.02 -12.51 -6.52
CA TRP A 109 17.60 -13.63 -5.79
C TRP A 109 18.06 -13.17 -4.40
N PRO A 110 17.60 -13.81 -3.30
CA PRO A 110 18.06 -13.47 -1.97
C PRO A 110 19.55 -13.74 -1.83
N ASP A 111 20.33 -12.69 -1.54
CA ASP A 111 21.79 -12.74 -1.38
C ASP A 111 22.25 -12.38 0.04
N GLY A 112 21.30 -12.21 0.97
CA GLY A 112 21.55 -11.96 2.38
C GLY A 112 20.56 -10.95 2.96
N VAL A 113 20.82 -10.52 4.20
CA VAL A 113 20.07 -9.43 4.85
C VAL A 113 20.87 -8.13 4.73
N HIS A 114 20.30 -7.16 4.03
CA HIS A 114 20.94 -5.90 3.69
C HIS A 114 20.47 -4.78 4.62
N PHE A 115 21.43 -4.05 5.19
CA PHE A 115 21.16 -2.86 5.98
C PHE A 115 21.98 -1.68 5.47
N THR A 116 21.34 -0.52 5.36
CA THR A 116 22.01 0.77 5.32
C THR A 116 22.23 1.27 6.74
N ILE A 117 23.48 1.56 7.09
CA ILE A 117 23.92 1.96 8.43
C ILE A 117 24.61 3.32 8.42
N SER A 118 24.25 4.18 9.38
CA SER A 118 24.86 5.51 9.53
C SER A 118 26.26 5.46 10.15
N LYS A 119 26.54 4.46 11.00
CA LYS A 119 27.83 4.24 11.66
C LYS A 119 28.45 2.94 11.15
N ARG A 120 29.77 2.93 10.96
CA ARG A 120 30.49 1.74 10.48
C ARG A 120 30.24 0.54 11.41
N ARG A 121 29.74 -0.55 10.83
CA ARG A 121 29.68 -1.87 11.46
C ARG A 121 30.35 -2.88 10.54
N GLN A 122 30.87 -3.95 11.14
CA GLN A 122 31.40 -5.09 10.40
C GLN A 122 30.65 -6.34 10.85
N SER A 123 30.18 -7.12 9.89
CA SER A 123 29.64 -8.45 10.15
C SER A 123 30.74 -9.49 10.01
N ARG A 124 30.67 -10.55 10.82
CA ARG A 124 31.41 -11.80 10.57
C ARG A 124 30.55 -12.85 9.88
N GLN A 125 29.26 -12.56 9.73
CA GLN A 125 28.27 -13.38 9.03
C GLN A 125 28.26 -12.96 7.57
N PRO A 126 28.66 -13.85 6.64
CA PRO A 126 28.65 -13.54 5.20
C PRO A 126 27.25 -13.21 4.67
N GLU A 127 26.20 -13.72 5.32
CA GLU A 127 24.79 -13.50 4.98
C GLU A 127 24.23 -12.14 5.42
N VAL A 128 25.06 -11.25 6.01
CA VAL A 128 24.63 -9.91 6.47
C VAL A 128 25.50 -8.85 5.81
N GLN A 129 24.86 -8.02 4.98
CA GLN A 129 25.51 -6.99 4.18
C GLN A 129 25.24 -5.62 4.79
N PHE A 130 26.30 -4.82 4.93
CA PHE A 130 26.23 -3.47 5.49
C PHE A 130 26.67 -2.43 4.48
N HIS A 131 25.72 -1.57 4.12
CA HIS A 131 25.91 -0.43 3.24
C HIS A 131 26.06 0.83 4.07
N ARG A 132 27.10 1.62 3.85
CA ARG A 132 27.32 2.84 4.64
C ARG A 132 26.77 4.05 3.89
N ASP A 133 25.69 4.63 4.40
CA ASP A 133 25.15 5.89 3.91
C ASP A 133 24.45 6.67 5.04
N GLN A 134 24.33 7.98 4.88
CA GLN A 134 23.54 8.84 5.76
C GLN A 134 22.18 9.07 5.10
N LEU A 135 21.20 8.25 5.49
CA LEU A 135 19.83 8.39 4.99
C LEU A 135 19.20 9.68 5.51
N LYS A 136 18.57 10.43 4.61
CA LYS A 136 17.70 11.57 4.96
C LYS A 136 16.35 11.05 5.47
N ASP A 137 15.64 11.88 6.21
CA ASP A 137 14.36 11.52 6.84
C ASP A 137 13.29 11.01 5.86
N HIS A 138 13.32 11.43 4.59
CA HIS A 138 12.37 10.99 3.56
C HIS A 138 12.85 9.74 2.78
N GLU A 139 14.06 9.26 3.01
CA GLU A 139 14.63 8.10 2.30
C GLU A 139 14.32 6.77 3.00
N TRP A 140 13.69 6.81 4.17
CA TRP A 140 13.29 5.63 4.92
C TRP A 140 11.94 5.83 5.61
N THR A 141 11.30 4.74 5.99
CA THR A 141 10.02 4.71 6.71
C THR A 141 9.94 3.46 7.59
N LEU A 142 8.90 3.35 8.41
CA LEU A 142 8.54 2.09 9.05
C LEU A 142 7.64 1.29 8.11
N HIS A 143 8.04 0.06 7.80
CA HIS A 143 7.24 -0.81 6.94
C HIS A 143 5.85 -1.04 7.57
N PRO A 144 4.73 -0.77 6.88
CA PRO A 144 3.39 -0.78 7.48
C PRO A 144 3.01 -2.15 8.07
N GLU A 145 3.42 -3.24 7.41
CA GLU A 145 3.06 -4.60 7.84
C GLU A 145 4.08 -5.24 8.79
N HIS A 146 5.34 -4.78 8.74
CA HIS A 146 6.44 -5.45 9.43
C HIS A 146 7.00 -4.62 10.59
N SER A 147 6.66 -3.33 10.65
CA SER A 147 7.09 -2.35 11.65
C SER A 147 8.61 -2.25 11.77
N LEU A 148 9.34 -2.49 10.68
CA LEU A 148 10.79 -2.39 10.62
C LEU A 148 11.21 -1.10 9.91
N PRO A 149 12.29 -0.42 10.33
CA PRO A 149 12.89 0.66 9.55
C PRO A 149 13.38 0.11 8.21
N VAL A 150 12.85 0.62 7.11
CA VAL A 150 13.14 0.18 5.74
C VAL A 150 13.31 1.40 4.83
N THR A 151 14.17 1.33 3.81
CA THR A 151 14.26 2.36 2.79
C THR A 151 12.93 2.50 2.04
N THR A 152 12.55 3.71 1.62
CA THR A 152 11.36 3.88 0.77
C THR A 152 11.53 3.10 -0.54
N ALA A 153 10.45 2.78 -1.25
CA ALA A 153 10.54 2.06 -2.52
C ALA A 153 11.44 2.82 -3.52
N ALA A 154 11.27 4.15 -3.63
CA ALA A 154 12.13 5.01 -4.45
C ALA A 154 13.61 4.88 -4.08
N ARG A 155 13.92 4.95 -2.78
CA ARG A 155 15.30 4.81 -2.29
C ARG A 155 15.87 3.42 -2.55
N THR A 156 15.05 2.38 -2.36
CA THR A 156 15.42 0.98 -2.58
C THR A 156 15.81 0.74 -4.04
N ILE A 157 15.03 1.26 -4.99
CA ILE A 157 15.32 1.18 -6.43
C ILE A 157 16.63 1.91 -6.76
N VAL A 158 16.86 3.08 -6.18
CA VAL A 158 18.13 3.82 -6.36
C VAL A 158 19.33 3.05 -5.79
N ASP A 159 19.16 2.42 -4.63
CA ASP A 159 20.22 1.62 -3.99
C ASP A 159 20.58 0.40 -4.87
N LEU A 160 19.58 -0.31 -5.40
CA LEU A 160 19.80 -1.43 -6.33
C LEU A 160 20.44 -0.98 -7.65
N ALA A 161 20.06 0.19 -8.16
CA ALA A 161 20.71 0.76 -9.35
C ALA A 161 22.18 1.11 -9.10
N ARG A 162 22.55 1.53 -7.88
CA ARG A 162 23.95 1.79 -7.50
C ARG A 162 24.77 0.50 -7.35
N ASP A 163 24.13 -0.58 -6.92
CA ASP A 163 24.75 -1.91 -6.81
C ASP A 163 24.91 -2.60 -8.18
N GLY A 164 24.46 -1.95 -9.27
CA GLY A 164 24.73 -2.40 -10.63
C GLY A 164 23.75 -3.46 -11.15
N HIS A 165 22.55 -3.53 -10.58
CA HIS A 165 21.47 -4.33 -11.14
C HIS A 165 21.16 -3.88 -12.58
N GLU A 166 20.83 -4.85 -13.44
CA GLU A 166 20.57 -4.59 -14.86
C GLU A 166 19.34 -3.69 -15.05
N PRO A 167 19.35 -2.77 -16.05
CA PRO A 167 18.26 -1.85 -16.29
C PRO A 167 16.89 -2.51 -16.44
N ASP A 168 16.81 -3.66 -17.12
CA ASP A 168 15.55 -4.37 -17.33
C ASP A 168 14.92 -4.83 -16.01
N HIS A 169 15.72 -5.43 -15.11
CA HIS A 169 15.24 -5.79 -13.77
C HIS A 169 14.82 -4.56 -12.95
N LEU A 170 15.53 -3.44 -13.10
CA LEU A 170 15.14 -2.20 -12.42
C LEU A 170 13.81 -1.66 -12.94
N LEU A 171 13.52 -1.78 -14.24
CA LEU A 171 12.23 -1.41 -14.82
C LEU A 171 11.09 -2.28 -14.26
N ASP A 172 11.31 -3.58 -14.10
CA ASP A 172 10.34 -4.48 -13.46
C ASP A 172 10.05 -4.04 -12.02
N LEU A 173 11.09 -3.72 -11.24
CA LEU A 173 10.92 -3.18 -9.89
C LEU A 173 10.13 -1.86 -9.86
N ILE A 174 10.37 -0.98 -10.83
CA ILE A 174 9.68 0.31 -10.94
C ILE A 174 8.20 0.09 -11.28
N ALA A 175 7.91 -0.82 -12.22
CA ALA A 175 6.54 -1.19 -12.58
C ALA A 175 5.79 -1.79 -11.38
N ASP A 176 6.39 -2.71 -10.64
CA ASP A 176 5.81 -3.29 -9.43
C ASP A 176 5.54 -2.24 -8.36
N ALA A 177 6.51 -1.34 -8.12
CA ALA A 177 6.37 -0.28 -7.13
C ALA A 177 5.27 0.72 -7.51
N GLY A 178 5.14 1.06 -8.80
CA GLY A 178 4.05 1.88 -9.35
C GLY A 178 2.69 1.20 -9.20
N ALA A 179 2.56 -0.06 -9.63
CA ALA A 179 1.32 -0.83 -9.55
C ALA A 179 0.81 -1.00 -8.10
N ARG A 180 1.73 -1.11 -7.14
CA ARG A 180 1.43 -1.19 -5.70
C ARG A 180 1.25 0.17 -5.02
N LYS A 181 1.38 1.27 -5.77
CA LYS A 181 1.28 2.65 -5.27
C LYS A 181 2.28 2.96 -4.14
N LEU A 182 3.46 2.35 -4.21
CA LEU A 182 4.54 2.55 -3.24
C LEU A 182 5.41 3.76 -3.56
N VAL A 183 5.37 4.24 -4.80
CA VAL A 183 6.13 5.40 -5.29
C VAL A 183 5.34 6.10 -6.39
N GLN A 184 5.46 7.42 -6.46
CA GLN A 184 4.96 8.22 -7.59
C GLN A 184 6.08 8.53 -8.57
N GLU A 185 5.75 8.68 -9.85
CA GLU A 185 6.72 8.99 -10.91
C GLU A 185 7.61 10.20 -10.54
N GLN A 186 7.01 11.30 -10.02
CA GLN A 186 7.74 12.51 -9.65
C GLN A 186 8.71 12.28 -8.47
N GLU A 187 8.35 11.41 -7.52
CA GLU A 187 9.22 11.04 -6.40
C GLU A 187 10.42 10.25 -6.90
N LEU A 188 10.20 9.31 -7.82
CA LEU A 188 11.26 8.51 -8.40
C LEU A 188 12.20 9.36 -9.28
N LEU A 189 11.66 10.28 -10.07
CA LEU A 189 12.45 11.25 -10.86
C LEU A 189 13.33 12.12 -9.96
N ALA A 190 12.80 12.56 -8.80
CA ALA A 190 13.57 13.32 -7.82
C ALA A 190 14.69 12.46 -7.19
N ALA A 191 14.41 11.19 -6.89
CA ALA A 191 15.40 10.26 -6.33
C ALA A 191 16.56 9.96 -7.31
N PHE A 192 16.24 9.84 -8.61
CA PHE A 192 17.21 9.62 -9.68
C PHE A 192 17.91 10.88 -10.19
N SER A 193 17.52 12.07 -9.75
CA SER A 193 18.15 13.33 -10.19
C SER A 193 19.67 13.32 -9.99
N GLY A 194 20.40 13.54 -11.07
CA GLY A 194 21.87 13.49 -11.14
C GLY A 194 22.47 12.09 -11.22
N ARG A 195 21.63 11.04 -11.29
CA ARG A 195 21.98 9.61 -11.33
C ARG A 195 21.30 8.88 -12.50
N GLU A 196 20.85 9.62 -13.51
CA GLU A 196 20.08 9.09 -14.64
C GLU A 196 20.87 8.00 -15.41
N ALA A 197 22.20 8.15 -15.45
CA ALA A 197 23.10 7.18 -16.08
C ALA A 197 23.06 5.76 -15.48
N LEU A 198 22.55 5.59 -14.24
CA LEU A 198 22.41 4.26 -13.63
C LEU A 198 21.32 3.41 -14.32
N LEU A 199 20.40 4.04 -15.04
CA LEU A 199 19.36 3.37 -15.83
C LEU A 199 19.65 3.43 -17.34
N GLY A 200 20.88 3.74 -17.72
CA GLY A 200 21.27 3.87 -19.13
C GLY A 200 20.78 5.16 -19.81
N ALA A 201 20.14 6.07 -19.07
CA ALA A 201 19.71 7.37 -19.60
C ALA A 201 20.86 8.39 -19.65
N THR A 202 20.72 9.42 -20.49
CA THR A 202 21.71 10.49 -20.56
C THR A 202 21.70 11.29 -19.26
N LYS A 203 22.88 11.53 -18.67
CA LYS A 203 22.98 12.29 -17.40
C LYS A 203 22.31 13.65 -17.50
N GLY A 204 21.43 13.96 -16.55
CA GLY A 204 20.65 15.20 -16.51
C GLY A 204 19.46 15.25 -17.47
N ASN A 205 19.15 14.17 -18.18
CA ASN A 205 17.99 14.10 -19.06
C ASN A 205 16.85 13.31 -18.41
N GLN A 206 16.04 14.01 -17.60
CA GLN A 206 14.86 13.41 -16.97
C GLN A 206 13.79 13.00 -18.00
N GLN A 207 13.79 13.57 -19.22
CA GLN A 207 12.85 13.18 -20.26
C GLN A 207 13.09 11.75 -20.75
N ASP A 208 14.36 11.32 -20.83
CA ASP A 208 14.72 9.94 -21.18
C ASP A 208 14.14 8.96 -20.14
N LEU A 209 14.19 9.30 -18.85
CA LEU A 209 13.60 8.48 -17.79
C LEU A 209 12.07 8.44 -17.87
N GLN A 210 11.42 9.58 -18.15
CA GLN A 210 9.97 9.62 -18.34
C GLN A 210 9.52 8.78 -19.53
N GLU A 211 10.30 8.76 -20.61
CA GLU A 211 10.02 7.90 -21.76
C GLU A 211 10.21 6.42 -21.41
N LEU A 212 11.27 6.07 -20.68
CA LEU A 212 11.54 4.71 -20.22
C LEU A 212 10.49 4.17 -19.25
N TRP A 213 9.95 5.02 -18.36
CA TRP A 213 9.00 4.60 -17.31
C TRP A 213 7.53 4.78 -17.70
N LYS A 214 7.26 5.20 -18.94
CA LYS A 214 5.90 5.50 -19.41
C LYS A 214 4.92 4.35 -19.17
N ASP A 215 5.39 3.11 -19.31
CA ASP A 215 4.58 1.91 -19.13
C ASP A 215 4.56 1.43 -17.66
N CYS A 216 5.49 1.91 -16.83
CA CYS A 216 5.56 1.60 -15.39
C CYS A 216 4.61 2.49 -14.56
N PHE A 217 4.37 3.71 -15.01
CA PHE A 217 3.45 4.66 -14.40
C PHE A 217 2.37 5.04 -15.43
N PRO A 218 1.41 4.14 -15.72
CA PRO A 218 0.27 4.52 -16.53
C PRO A 218 -0.37 5.74 -15.88
N LYS A 219 -0.54 6.81 -16.66
CA LYS A 219 -1.27 7.99 -16.18
C LYS A 219 -2.65 7.52 -15.79
N ASP A 220 -3.01 7.64 -14.52
CA ASP A 220 -4.37 7.42 -14.05
C ASP A 220 -5.30 8.24 -14.95
N ASP A 221 -5.98 7.62 -15.91
CA ASP A 221 -7.10 8.26 -16.58
C ASP A 221 -8.22 8.30 -15.53
N PRO A 222 -8.67 9.49 -15.11
CA PRO A 222 -9.76 9.60 -14.15
C PRO A 222 -11.01 8.81 -14.58
N GLN A 223 -11.20 8.58 -15.89
CA GLN A 223 -12.30 7.77 -16.40
C GLN A 223 -12.08 6.26 -16.17
N GLU A 224 -10.88 5.74 -16.38
CA GLU A 224 -10.55 4.32 -16.21
C GLU A 224 -10.56 3.92 -14.73
N TYR A 225 -10.07 4.79 -13.84
CA TYR A 225 -10.17 4.58 -12.38
C TYR A 225 -11.62 4.60 -11.88
N VAL A 226 -12.47 5.46 -12.44
CA VAL A 226 -13.90 5.50 -12.10
C VAL A 226 -14.61 4.26 -12.65
N GLU A 227 -14.32 3.83 -13.87
CA GLU A 227 -14.88 2.60 -14.44
C GLU A 227 -14.47 1.37 -13.64
N GLU A 228 -13.20 1.23 -13.29
CA GLU A 228 -12.70 0.09 -12.51
C GLU A 228 -13.20 0.11 -11.06
N ALA A 229 -13.29 1.29 -10.43
CA ALA A 229 -13.85 1.43 -9.07
C ALA A 229 -15.37 1.20 -9.04
N VAL A 230 -16.09 1.64 -10.07
CA VAL A 230 -17.52 1.39 -10.26
C VAL A 230 -17.74 -0.10 -10.53
N GLU A 231 -16.95 -0.72 -11.40
CA GLU A 231 -17.05 -2.15 -11.71
C GLU A 231 -16.77 -3.00 -10.46
N LYS A 232 -15.68 -2.74 -9.73
CA LYS A 232 -15.37 -3.43 -8.46
C LYS A 232 -16.44 -3.24 -7.40
N SER A 233 -17.07 -2.06 -7.34
CA SER A 233 -18.14 -1.76 -6.36
C SER A 233 -19.49 -2.36 -6.76
N LEU A 234 -19.77 -2.47 -8.06
CA LEU A 234 -21.02 -3.03 -8.58
C LEU A 234 -20.97 -4.56 -8.76
N HIS A 235 -19.78 -5.15 -8.91
CA HIS A 235 -19.61 -6.60 -9.07
C HIS A 235 -20.29 -7.45 -7.97
N PRO A 236 -20.18 -7.11 -6.67
CA PRO A 236 -20.88 -7.85 -5.61
C PRO A 236 -22.40 -7.74 -5.72
N ILE A 237 -22.90 -6.57 -6.14
CA ILE A 237 -24.33 -6.31 -6.33
C ILE A 237 -24.85 -7.11 -7.52
N PHE A 238 -24.11 -7.13 -8.63
CA PHE A 238 -24.47 -7.93 -9.80
C PHE A 238 -24.45 -9.42 -9.49
N GLN A 239 -23.45 -9.93 -8.77
CA GLN A 239 -23.44 -11.34 -8.33
C GLN A 239 -24.62 -11.68 -7.42
N GLN A 240 -24.96 -10.80 -6.46
CA GLN A 240 -26.13 -10.99 -5.60
C GLN A 240 -27.44 -10.93 -6.39
N MET A 241 -27.54 -10.03 -7.36
CA MET A 241 -28.70 -9.94 -8.26
C MET A 241 -28.80 -11.18 -9.15
N ASP A 242 -27.71 -11.71 -9.69
CA ASP A 242 -27.69 -12.91 -10.53
C ASP A 242 -28.06 -14.15 -9.71
N GLU A 243 -27.59 -14.22 -8.46
CA GLU A 243 -27.93 -15.29 -7.52
C GLU A 243 -29.40 -15.21 -7.06
N LEU A 244 -29.91 -14.01 -6.77
CA LEU A 244 -31.33 -13.77 -6.54
C LEU A 244 -32.16 -14.13 -7.78
N THR A 245 -31.70 -13.77 -8.98
CA THR A 245 -32.38 -14.07 -10.24
C THR A 245 -32.41 -15.59 -10.48
N ARG A 246 -31.32 -16.31 -10.19
CA ARG A 246 -31.30 -17.79 -10.21
C ARG A 246 -32.27 -18.38 -9.20
N ARG A 247 -32.28 -17.89 -7.95
CA ARG A 247 -33.15 -18.40 -6.89
C ARG A 247 -34.63 -18.11 -7.14
N VAL A 248 -34.92 -16.94 -7.70
CA VAL A 248 -36.25 -16.53 -8.15
C VAL A 248 -36.65 -17.31 -9.41
N SER A 249 -35.74 -17.60 -10.33
CA SER A 249 -36.01 -18.37 -11.57
C SER A 249 -36.28 -19.86 -11.27
N VAL A 250 -35.59 -20.43 -10.28
CA VAL A 250 -35.92 -21.78 -9.75
C VAL A 250 -37.30 -21.77 -9.07
N HIS A 251 -37.65 -20.69 -8.37
CA HIS A 251 -39.00 -20.51 -7.83
C HIS A 251 -40.05 -20.18 -8.91
N SER A 252 -39.68 -19.54 -10.02
CA SER A 252 -40.60 -19.19 -11.10
C SER A 252 -40.90 -20.39 -11.99
N GLU A 253 -40.03 -21.38 -12.12
CA GLU A 253 -40.37 -22.65 -12.79
C GLU A 253 -41.29 -23.53 -11.95
N VAL A 254 -41.09 -23.56 -10.62
CA VAL A 254 -41.98 -24.30 -9.70
C VAL A 254 -43.31 -23.58 -9.54
N LEU A 255 -43.30 -22.25 -9.44
CA LEU A 255 -44.51 -21.43 -9.43
C LEU A 255 -45.20 -21.43 -10.79
N ASN A 256 -44.51 -21.33 -11.94
CA ASN A 256 -45.15 -21.43 -13.26
C ASN A 256 -45.70 -22.83 -13.51
N LYS A 257 -45.01 -23.93 -13.16
CA LYS A 257 -45.62 -25.26 -13.28
C LYS A 257 -46.84 -25.44 -12.37
N ALA A 258 -46.79 -24.87 -11.16
CA ALA A 258 -47.94 -24.88 -10.25
C ALA A 258 -49.07 -23.96 -10.75
N PHE A 259 -48.76 -22.79 -11.32
CA PHE A 259 -49.71 -21.80 -11.85
C PHE A 259 -50.33 -22.24 -13.18
N GLU A 260 -49.54 -22.78 -14.11
CA GLU A 260 -50.01 -23.31 -15.40
C GLU A 260 -50.95 -24.50 -15.21
N SER A 261 -50.76 -25.31 -14.15
CA SER A 261 -51.72 -26.37 -13.80
C SER A 261 -53.02 -25.84 -13.19
N MET A 262 -53.03 -24.61 -12.64
CA MET A 262 -54.16 -24.06 -11.89
C MET A 262 -54.97 -23.02 -12.69
N LEU A 263 -54.35 -22.30 -13.62
CA LEU A 263 -54.98 -21.23 -14.39
C LEU A 263 -54.46 -21.23 -15.82
N GLY A 264 -55.25 -21.77 -16.74
CA GLY A 264 -54.99 -21.65 -18.17
C GLY A 264 -55.02 -20.18 -18.61
N ASN A 265 -53.90 -19.74 -19.21
CA ASN A 265 -53.67 -18.47 -19.93
C ASN A 265 -54.21 -17.21 -19.24
N SER A 266 -53.34 -16.50 -18.51
CA SER A 266 -53.69 -15.24 -17.84
C SER A 266 -52.71 -14.08 -18.15
N PRO A 267 -53.19 -12.82 -18.19
CA PRO A 267 -52.46 -11.60 -18.63
C PRO A 267 -51.23 -11.18 -17.80
N VAL A 268 -50.86 -11.96 -16.79
CA VAL A 268 -49.75 -11.66 -15.87
C VAL A 268 -48.39 -11.87 -16.56
N GLU A 269 -48.31 -12.78 -17.54
CA GLU A 269 -47.08 -13.04 -18.28
C GLU A 269 -46.67 -11.84 -19.16
N ASP A 270 -47.65 -11.16 -19.77
CA ASP A 270 -47.42 -9.94 -20.54
C ASP A 270 -47.00 -8.76 -19.65
N MET A 271 -47.53 -8.71 -18.42
CA MET A 271 -47.17 -7.67 -17.45
C MET A 271 -45.72 -7.82 -16.96
N LEU A 272 -45.24 -9.05 -16.76
CA LEU A 272 -43.87 -9.35 -16.34
C LEU A 272 -42.84 -9.06 -17.45
N LYS A 273 -43.14 -9.44 -18.70
CA LYS A 273 -42.29 -9.11 -19.87
C LYS A 273 -42.17 -7.60 -20.08
N LYS A 274 -43.26 -6.86 -19.85
CA LYS A 274 -43.27 -5.39 -19.93
C LYS A 274 -42.37 -4.76 -18.85
N MET A 275 -42.47 -5.22 -17.60
CA MET A 275 -41.61 -4.72 -16.51
C MET A 275 -40.11 -4.98 -16.74
N GLN A 276 -39.73 -6.14 -17.30
CA GLN A 276 -38.33 -6.42 -17.65
C GLN A 276 -37.82 -5.49 -18.75
N THR A 277 -38.66 -5.20 -19.75
CA THR A 277 -38.30 -4.27 -20.85
C THR A 277 -38.13 -2.84 -20.33
N ASP A 278 -39.00 -2.41 -19.42
CA ASP A 278 -38.95 -1.09 -18.79
C ASP A 278 -37.70 -0.93 -17.89
N TYR A 279 -37.31 -1.99 -17.17
CA TYR A 279 -36.08 -2.01 -16.35
C TYR A 279 -34.80 -1.86 -17.19
N VAL A 280 -34.67 -2.65 -18.27
CA VAL A 280 -33.50 -2.57 -19.18
C VAL A 280 -33.41 -1.20 -19.85
N THR A 281 -34.55 -0.60 -20.18
CA THR A 281 -34.62 0.76 -20.77
C THR A 281 -34.21 1.84 -19.76
N ALA A 282 -34.64 1.73 -18.51
CA ALA A 282 -34.29 2.68 -17.45
C ALA A 282 -32.79 2.64 -17.10
N VAL A 283 -32.20 1.44 -17.05
CA VAL A 283 -30.77 1.26 -16.77
C VAL A 283 -29.90 1.87 -17.89
N ASN A 284 -30.25 1.63 -19.16
CA ASN A 284 -29.54 2.23 -20.30
C ASN A 284 -29.63 3.76 -20.32
N HIS A 285 -30.75 4.34 -19.85
CA HIS A 285 -30.90 5.79 -19.78
C HIS A 285 -30.02 6.44 -18.70
N VAL A 286 -29.76 5.73 -17.59
CA VAL A 286 -28.91 6.23 -16.50
C VAL A 286 -27.43 6.20 -16.90
N ILE A 287 -27.00 5.19 -17.65
CA ILE A 287 -25.62 5.01 -18.08
C ILE A 287 -25.19 6.04 -19.15
N GLN A 288 -26.11 6.54 -19.98
CA GLN A 288 -25.79 7.45 -21.09
C GLN A 288 -25.92 8.96 -20.82
N ARG A 289 -26.06 9.41 -19.55
CA ARG A 289 -26.04 10.86 -19.26
C ARG A 289 -24.60 11.37 -19.17
N PRO A 290 -24.18 12.35 -19.99
CA PRO A 290 -22.89 13.00 -19.79
C PRO A 290 -22.93 13.84 -18.50
N LEU A 291 -21.86 13.76 -17.70
CA LEU A 291 -21.61 14.64 -16.56
C LEU A 291 -21.60 16.09 -17.05
N GLY A 292 -22.55 16.89 -16.54
CA GLY A 292 -22.66 18.31 -16.87
C GLY A 292 -21.43 19.09 -16.40
N ASP A 293 -20.98 19.98 -17.27
CA ASP A 293 -19.88 20.94 -17.10
C ASP A 293 -20.02 21.75 -15.78
N PRO A 294 -18.99 21.83 -14.90
CA PRO A 294 -19.12 22.47 -13.58
C PRO A 294 -19.18 24.02 -13.61
N HIS A 295 -19.32 24.66 -14.78
CA HIS A 295 -19.34 26.12 -14.92
C HIS A 295 -20.64 26.74 -15.47
N ALA A 296 -21.76 26.00 -15.50
CA ALA A 296 -23.05 26.60 -15.86
C ALA A 296 -23.70 27.34 -14.66
N THR A 297 -23.52 28.66 -14.63
CA THR A 297 -24.19 29.61 -13.74
C THR A 297 -25.72 29.46 -13.73
N THR A 298 -26.28 29.43 -12.51
CA THR A 298 -27.70 29.41 -12.17
C THR A 298 -28.50 30.53 -12.86
N PRO A 299 -29.67 30.26 -13.47
CA PRO A 299 -30.62 31.32 -13.82
C PRO A 299 -31.49 31.65 -12.59
N THR A 300 -31.36 32.88 -12.12
CA THR A 300 -32.23 33.51 -11.10
C THR A 300 -33.69 33.59 -11.56
N ALA A 301 -34.58 33.29 -10.61
CA ALA A 301 -36.02 33.23 -10.76
C ALA A 301 -36.64 34.55 -11.26
N LYS A 302 -37.69 34.41 -12.08
CA LYS A 302 -38.59 35.50 -12.47
C LYS A 302 -39.38 35.99 -11.27
N ASP A 303 -39.32 37.30 -11.10
CA ASP A 303 -40.13 38.12 -10.21
C ASP A 303 -41.43 38.51 -10.94
N GLU A 304 -42.58 38.16 -10.37
CA GLU A 304 -43.87 38.78 -10.69
C GLU A 304 -44.43 39.36 -9.40
N THR A 305 -44.33 40.67 -9.20
CA THR A 305 -45.44 41.52 -8.74
C THR A 305 -45.11 43.01 -8.85
N ARG A 306 -45.80 43.67 -9.79
CA ARG A 306 -46.58 44.91 -9.62
C ARG A 306 -45.96 46.10 -8.83
N SER A 307 -45.79 47.20 -9.58
CA SER A 307 -46.29 48.57 -9.32
C SER A 307 -45.26 49.69 -9.24
N ASP A 308 -45.58 50.72 -10.02
CA ASP A 308 -45.30 52.14 -9.81
C ASP A 308 -43.97 52.78 -10.22
N ARG A 309 -44.14 53.59 -11.28
CA ARG A 309 -43.80 55.02 -11.37
C ARG A 309 -42.35 55.45 -11.54
N LEU A 310 -42.19 56.18 -12.66
CA LEU A 310 -41.44 57.43 -12.81
C LEU A 310 -39.92 57.26 -12.68
N SER A 311 -39.05 57.88 -13.46
CA SER A 311 -39.11 58.74 -14.63
C SER A 311 -37.64 59.17 -14.83
N VAL A 312 -37.26 59.39 -16.09
CA VAL A 312 -36.40 60.54 -16.45
C VAL A 312 -34.87 60.41 -16.24
N THR A 313 -34.21 60.41 -17.41
CA THR A 313 -32.93 61.07 -17.77
C THR A 313 -31.63 60.53 -17.19
N ARG A 314 -30.74 59.97 -18.04
CA ARG A 314 -29.83 60.60 -19.03
C ARG A 314 -28.48 60.97 -18.40
N ASN A 315 -27.47 60.72 -19.23
CA ASN A 315 -26.12 61.28 -19.25
C ASN A 315 -25.10 60.58 -18.36
N SER A 316 -24.17 59.81 -18.92
CA SER A 316 -23.07 60.16 -19.85
C SER A 316 -21.85 60.68 -19.11
N GLU A 317 -20.69 60.27 -19.65
CA GLU A 317 -19.33 60.76 -19.37
C GLU A 317 -18.65 60.11 -18.16
N ALA A 318 -17.66 59.24 -18.39
CA ALA A 318 -16.30 59.52 -18.88
C ALA A 318 -15.43 60.21 -17.82
N SER A 319 -14.53 59.45 -17.22
CA SER A 319 -13.10 59.76 -17.05
C SER A 319 -12.47 58.55 -16.37
N ARG A 320 -11.41 57.93 -16.93
CA ARG A 320 -10.02 58.39 -16.98
C ARG A 320 -9.42 58.59 -15.59
N ASP A 321 -8.14 58.23 -15.55
CA ASP A 321 -7.16 58.57 -14.52
C ASP A 321 -7.24 57.71 -13.26
N GLU A 322 -6.16 57.22 -12.67
CA GLU A 322 -4.73 57.20 -12.97
C GLU A 322 -4.09 56.51 -11.74
N HIS A 323 -2.79 56.24 -11.85
CA HIS A 323 -1.84 56.03 -10.74
C HIS A 323 -1.73 54.65 -10.07
N GLN A 324 -0.53 54.10 -10.35
CA GLN A 324 0.34 53.22 -9.55
C GLN A 324 0.05 51.72 -9.53
#